data_AF-A0AAD8A543-F1
#
_entry.id   AF-A0AAD8A543-F1
#
_cell.length_a   1.000
_cell.length_b   1.000
_cell.length_c   1.000
_cell.angle_alpha   90.00
_cell.angle_beta   90.00
_cell.angle_gamma   90.00
#
_symmetry.space_group_name_H-M   'P 1'
#
loop_
_entity.id
_entity.type
_entity.pdbx_description
1 polymer ?
#
loop_
_entity_poly.entity_id
_entity_poly.type
_entity_poly.pdbx_seq_one_letter_code
_entity_poly.pdbx_strand_id
1 'polypeptide(L)'
;MNQKLTIEKFLEFQQQLQREILSLEFQRKGPDENGNITEADFTELLLAYAGYPPKKKARMLKRVKKMFKENAQGISRDDYLKFYHFLNNINDVDTALTFYHIAGASIDHATLKHVAKTVAHVDLSDHVITVVFTIFDENLDGQLSNREFVAVMKNRLLRGLEKPKDTGFVKLIQSVFKCAKETKPALLDI
;
A
#
# COMPACT_ATOMS: atom_id res chain seq x y z
N MET A 1 7.62 0.95 40.89
CA MET A 1 8.33 1.72 39.84
C MET A 1 7.28 2.44 38.99
N ASN A 2 7.16 3.76 39.10
CA ASN A 2 6.24 4.58 38.28
C ASN A 2 7.04 5.22 37.13
N GLN A 3 7.46 4.41 36.16
CA GLN A 3 8.16 4.92 34.98
C GLN A 3 7.11 5.38 33.95
N LYS A 4 7.20 6.64 33.51
CA LYS A 4 6.32 7.19 32.48
C LYS A 4 6.76 6.72 31.08
N LEU A 5 5.80 6.48 30.19
CA LEU A 5 6.05 6.15 28.80
C LEU A 5 6.52 7.40 28.06
N THR A 6 7.72 7.36 27.47
CA THR A 6 8.22 8.43 26.61
C THR A 6 7.75 8.21 25.17
N ILE A 7 7.81 9.26 24.35
CA ILE A 7 7.41 9.19 22.94
C ILE A 7 8.30 8.20 22.20
N GLU A 8 9.61 8.19 22.47
CA GLU A 8 10.58 7.31 21.82
C GLU A 8 10.26 5.84 22.10
N LYS A 9 9.99 5.50 23.37
CA LYS A 9 9.59 4.13 23.76
C LYS A 9 8.27 3.70 23.12
N PHE A 10 7.32 4.63 22.97
CA PHE A 10 6.05 4.33 22.32
C PHE A 10 6.22 4.07 20.81
N LEU A 11 7.03 4.88 20.13
CA LEU A 11 7.33 4.69 18.70
C LEU A 11 8.09 3.39 18.45
N GLU A 12 9.07 3.06 19.30
CA GLU A 12 9.80 1.79 19.23
C GLU A 12 8.84 0.60 19.42
N PHE A 13 7.97 0.66 20.43
CA PHE A 13 6.94 -0.35 20.65
C PHE A 13 6.01 -0.50 19.43
N GLN A 14 5.53 0.62 18.87
CA GLN A 14 4.66 0.60 17.69
C GLN A 14 5.36 -0.06 16.50
N GLN A 15 6.62 0.29 16.23
CA GLN A 15 7.41 -0.28 15.14
C GLN A 15 7.64 -1.78 15.34
N GLN A 16 7.99 -2.19 16.57
CA GLN A 16 8.17 -3.60 16.91
C GLN A 16 6.87 -4.39 16.73
N LEU A 17 5.74 -3.87 17.24
CA LEU A 17 4.44 -4.50 17.10
C LEU A 17 4.05 -4.67 15.62
N GLN A 18 4.24 -3.64 14.80
CA GLN A 18 3.98 -3.73 13.36
C GLN A 18 4.86 -4.80 12.71
N ARG A 19 6.15 -4.84 13.02
CA ARG A 19 7.08 -5.84 12.50
C ARG A 19 6.71 -7.27 12.90
N GLU A 20 6.26 -7.47 14.15
CA GLU A 20 5.82 -8.78 14.63
C GLU A 20 4.53 -9.23 13.92
N ILE A 21 3.55 -8.35 13.76
CA ILE A 21 2.32 -8.66 13.01
C ILE A 21 2.67 -9.08 11.58
N LEU A 22 3.53 -8.32 10.90
CA LEU A 22 3.96 -8.63 9.54
C LEU A 22 4.70 -9.98 9.48
N SER A 23 5.53 -10.26 10.49
CA SER A 23 6.25 -11.52 10.58
C SER A 23 5.32 -12.72 10.77
N LEU A 24 4.27 -12.56 11.59
CA LEU A 24 3.24 -13.58 11.78
C LEU A 24 2.40 -13.79 10.52
N GLU A 25 2.04 -12.73 9.81
CA GLU A 25 1.35 -12.82 8.51
C GLU A 25 2.17 -13.58 7.48
N PHE A 26 3.48 -13.33 7.43
CA PHE A 26 4.42 -14.06 6.56
C PHE A 26 4.51 -15.54 6.95
N GLN A 27 4.71 -15.83 8.23
CA GLN A 27 4.79 -17.22 8.72
C GLN A 27 3.50 -18.01 8.48
N ARG A 28 2.34 -17.36 8.55
CA ARG A 28 1.04 -18.00 8.29
C ARG A 28 0.90 -18.50 6.84
N LYS A 29 1.70 -18.00 5.90
CA LYS A 29 1.75 -18.51 4.52
C LYS A 29 2.50 -19.83 4.39
N GLY A 30 3.21 -20.28 5.43
CA GLY A 30 4.01 -21.50 5.40
C GLY A 30 5.19 -21.37 4.44
N PRO A 31 6.21 -20.55 4.78
CA PRO A 31 7.42 -20.44 3.98
C PRO A 31 8.08 -21.81 3.74
N ASP A 32 8.76 -21.95 2.61
CA ASP A 32 9.47 -23.16 2.23
C ASP A 32 10.73 -23.42 3.10
N GLU A 33 11.50 -24.47 2.76
CA GLU A 33 12.74 -24.84 3.45
C GLU A 33 13.79 -23.72 3.43
N ASN A 34 13.74 -22.82 2.43
CA ASN A 34 14.61 -21.66 2.30
C ASN A 34 14.07 -20.42 3.04
N GLY A 35 12.90 -20.53 3.68
CA GLY A 35 12.23 -19.43 4.38
C GLY A 35 11.54 -18.44 3.45
N ASN A 36 11.26 -18.82 2.20
CA ASN A 36 10.60 -17.98 1.21
C ASN A 36 9.11 -18.34 1.04
N ILE A 37 8.28 -17.33 0.79
CA ILE A 37 6.89 -17.53 0.35
C ILE A 37 6.81 -17.42 -1.17
N THR A 38 5.78 -18.00 -1.79
CA THR A 38 5.59 -17.84 -3.24
C THR A 38 5.23 -16.40 -3.60
N GLU A 39 5.47 -16.00 -4.86
CA GLU A 39 5.05 -14.69 -5.38
C GLU A 39 3.52 -14.54 -5.33
N ALA A 40 2.79 -15.64 -5.46
CA ALA A 40 1.34 -15.67 -5.31
C ALA A 40 0.91 -15.39 -3.86
N ASP A 41 1.59 -15.97 -2.87
CA ASP A 41 1.34 -15.71 -1.45
C ASP A 41 1.68 -14.27 -1.07
N PHE A 42 2.81 -13.76 -1.57
CA PHE A 42 3.18 -12.35 -1.44
C PHE A 42 2.09 -11.43 -2.02
N THR A 43 1.59 -11.75 -3.22
CA THR A 43 0.50 -11.01 -3.86
C THR A 43 -0.77 -11.04 -3.02
N GLU A 44 -1.12 -12.18 -2.42
CA GLU A 44 -2.31 -12.29 -1.59
C GLU A 44 -2.19 -11.46 -0.31
N LEU A 45 -1.05 -11.51 0.36
CA LEU A 45 -0.75 -10.65 1.52
C LEU A 45 -0.83 -9.17 1.13
N LEU A 46 -0.32 -8.80 -0.05
CA LEU A 46 -0.37 -7.45 -0.56
C LEU A 46 -1.81 -7.01 -0.84
N LEU A 47 -2.62 -7.85 -1.48
CA LEU A 47 -3.98 -7.52 -1.89
C LEU A 47 -5.04 -7.68 -0.79
N ALA A 48 -4.69 -8.24 0.38
CA ALA A 48 -5.61 -8.48 1.48
C ALA A 48 -6.44 -7.22 1.82
N TYR A 49 -5.76 -6.08 1.99
CA TYR A 49 -6.36 -4.79 2.39
C TYR A 49 -6.52 -3.79 1.24
N ALA A 50 -6.24 -4.17 0.00
CA ALA A 50 -6.33 -3.27 -1.17
C ALA A 50 -7.76 -2.85 -1.53
N GLY A 51 -8.79 -3.37 -0.86
CA GLY A 51 -10.20 -3.03 -1.13
C GLY A 51 -10.73 -3.52 -2.49
N TYR A 52 -9.97 -4.32 -3.24
CA TYR A 52 -10.36 -4.76 -4.58
C TYR A 52 -11.49 -5.78 -4.61
N PRO A 53 -12.35 -5.75 -5.65
CA PRO A 53 -13.33 -6.79 -5.89
C PRO A 53 -12.67 -8.17 -6.02
N PRO A 54 -13.30 -9.27 -5.54
CA PRO A 54 -12.74 -10.62 -5.61
C PRO A 54 -12.31 -11.03 -7.02
N LYS A 55 -13.09 -10.67 -8.05
CA LYS A 55 -12.76 -10.95 -9.46
C LYS A 55 -11.44 -10.30 -9.91
N LYS A 56 -11.19 -9.05 -9.49
CA LYS A 56 -9.95 -8.33 -9.83
C LYS A 56 -8.76 -8.97 -9.12
N LYS A 57 -8.89 -9.30 -7.83
CA LYS A 57 -7.85 -10.02 -7.07
C LYS A 57 -7.50 -11.37 -7.71
N ALA A 58 -8.51 -12.15 -8.09
CA ALA A 58 -8.31 -13.45 -8.74
C ALA A 58 -7.59 -13.32 -10.09
N ARG A 59 -7.91 -12.29 -10.89
CA ARG A 59 -7.22 -12.00 -12.15
C ARG A 59 -5.74 -11.69 -11.93
N MET A 60 -5.43 -10.83 -10.96
CA MET A 60 -4.05 -10.47 -10.61
C MET A 60 -3.25 -11.69 -10.12
N LEU A 61 -3.82 -12.48 -9.21
CA LEU A 61 -3.20 -13.73 -8.74
C LEU A 61 -2.95 -14.73 -9.87
N LYS A 62 -3.88 -14.89 -10.81
CA LYS A 62 -3.71 -15.77 -11.96
C LYS A 62 -2.57 -15.31 -12.86
N ARG A 63 -2.40 -14.00 -13.04
CA ARG A 63 -1.29 -13.43 -13.81
C ARG A 63 0.06 -13.71 -13.16
N VAL A 64 0.18 -13.45 -11.86
CA VAL A 64 1.41 -13.74 -11.09
C VAL A 64 1.75 -15.22 -11.17
N LYS A 65 0.78 -16.11 -10.89
CA LYS A 65 0.99 -17.57 -11.01
C LYS A 65 1.43 -18.01 -12.40
N LYS A 66 0.97 -17.34 -13.46
CA LYS A 66 1.37 -17.64 -14.84
C LYS A 66 2.81 -17.17 -15.11
N MET A 67 3.16 -15.95 -14.69
CA MET A 67 4.48 -15.37 -14.93
C MET A 67 5.60 -16.12 -14.21
N PHE A 68 5.38 -16.52 -12.96
CA PHE A 68 6.39 -17.16 -12.12
C PHE A 68 6.27 -18.70 -12.08
N LYS A 69 5.55 -19.31 -13.03
CA LYS A 69 5.36 -20.77 -13.04
C LYS A 69 6.67 -21.52 -13.26
N GLU A 70 7.52 -21.01 -14.15
CA GLU A 70 8.75 -21.70 -14.59
C GLU A 70 10.00 -21.17 -13.87
N ASN A 71 9.97 -19.90 -13.45
CA ASN A 71 11.09 -19.21 -12.77
C ASN A 71 10.66 -18.68 -11.40
N ALA A 72 10.11 -19.55 -10.55
CA ALA A 72 9.78 -19.19 -9.17
C ALA A 72 11.07 -19.03 -8.36
N GLN A 73 11.27 -17.85 -7.78
CA GLN A 73 12.40 -17.58 -6.88
C GLN A 73 11.94 -17.50 -5.41
N GLY A 74 10.67 -17.16 -5.21
CA GLY A 74 10.10 -16.90 -3.89
C GLY A 74 10.50 -15.52 -3.36
N ILE A 75 9.81 -15.09 -2.31
CA ILE A 75 10.04 -13.82 -1.62
C ILE A 75 10.50 -14.14 -0.20
N SER A 76 11.68 -13.65 0.15
CA SER A 76 12.24 -13.81 1.48
C SER A 76 11.51 -12.93 2.50
N ARG A 77 11.62 -13.30 3.78
CA ARG A 77 11.06 -12.48 4.87
C ARG A 77 11.67 -11.08 4.90
N ASP A 78 12.95 -10.93 4.59
CA ASP A 78 13.62 -9.64 4.59
C ASP A 78 13.09 -8.73 3.47
N ASP A 79 12.97 -9.27 2.25
CA ASP A 79 12.38 -8.57 1.11
C ASP A 79 10.93 -8.17 1.37
N TYR A 80 10.15 -9.07 1.99
CA TYR A 80 8.80 -8.77 2.45
C TYR A 80 8.78 -7.59 3.43
N LEU A 81 9.59 -7.62 4.49
CA LEU A 81 9.63 -6.55 5.49
C LEU A 81 10.11 -5.21 4.90
N LYS A 82 11.15 -5.24 4.04
CA LYS A 82 11.65 -4.08 3.30
C LYS A 82 10.57 -3.45 2.44
N PHE A 83 9.83 -4.26 1.68
CA PHE A 83 8.74 -3.76 0.86
C PHE A 83 7.65 -3.07 1.70
N TYR A 84 7.32 -3.61 2.88
CA TYR A 84 6.35 -2.97 3.76
C TYR A 84 6.90 -1.69 4.42
N HIS A 85 8.19 -1.63 4.72
CA HIS A 85 8.82 -0.39 5.14
C HIS A 85 8.72 0.68 4.04
N PHE A 86 8.91 0.30 2.78
CA PHE A 86 8.65 1.18 1.64
C PHE A 86 7.19 1.66 1.61
N LEU A 87 6.22 0.78 1.85
CA LEU A 87 4.79 1.16 1.92
C LEU A 87 4.44 2.08 3.09
N ASN A 88 5.14 1.98 4.22
CA ASN A 88 4.94 2.90 5.34
C ASN A 88 5.28 4.36 4.96
N ASN A 89 6.15 4.55 3.95
CA ASN A 89 6.56 5.84 3.42
C ASN A 89 5.84 6.19 2.11
N ILE A 90 4.68 5.57 1.81
CA ILE A 90 4.00 5.72 0.53
C ILE A 90 3.56 7.15 0.21
N ASN A 91 3.33 8.00 1.22
CA ASN A 91 2.92 9.40 0.99
C ASN A 91 4.06 10.21 0.37
N ASP A 92 5.28 10.01 0.86
CA ASP A 92 6.48 10.68 0.33
C ASP A 92 6.84 10.09 -1.04
N VAL A 93 6.72 8.77 -1.19
CA VAL A 93 6.89 8.08 -2.48
C VAL A 93 5.89 8.59 -3.53
N ASP A 94 4.61 8.75 -3.18
CA ASP A 94 3.60 9.30 -4.10
C ASP A 94 3.95 10.70 -4.56
N THR A 95 4.41 11.54 -3.63
CA THR A 95 4.87 12.89 -3.94
C THR A 95 6.03 12.85 -4.94
N ALA A 96 7.02 11.99 -4.71
CA ALA A 96 8.14 11.82 -5.63
C ALA A 96 7.69 11.30 -7.00
N LEU A 97 6.85 10.26 -7.06
CA LEU A 97 6.34 9.71 -8.32
C LEU A 97 5.46 10.71 -9.08
N THR A 98 4.76 11.60 -8.38
CA THR A 98 4.00 12.69 -8.99
C THR A 98 4.93 13.68 -9.70
N PHE A 99 6.09 14.00 -9.13
CA PHE A 99 7.08 14.83 -9.81
C PHE A 99 7.61 14.18 -11.10
N TYR A 100 7.89 12.87 -11.09
CA TYR A 100 8.27 12.13 -12.30
C TYR A 100 7.17 12.22 -13.37
N HIS A 101 5.90 12.03 -12.98
CA HIS A 101 4.77 12.12 -13.90
C HIS A 101 4.62 13.53 -14.50
N ILE A 102 4.75 14.58 -13.70
CA ILE A 102 4.69 15.98 -14.16
C ILE A 102 5.84 16.28 -15.15
N ALA A 103 7.02 15.70 -14.92
CA ALA A 103 8.17 15.84 -15.82
C ALA A 103 8.03 15.03 -17.12
N GLY A 104 6.91 14.31 -17.32
CA GLY A 104 6.69 13.46 -18.49
C GLY A 104 7.49 12.15 -18.48
N ALA A 105 8.06 11.78 -17.33
CA ALA A 105 8.78 10.52 -17.17
C ALA A 105 7.82 9.37 -16.83
N SER A 106 8.06 8.20 -17.43
CA SER A 106 7.38 6.97 -17.09
C SER A 106 7.93 6.36 -15.81
N ILE A 107 7.08 5.74 -15.00
CA ILE A 107 7.50 5.02 -13.80
C ILE A 107 7.84 3.57 -14.21
N ASP A 108 9.09 3.36 -14.59
CA ASP A 108 9.65 2.04 -14.91
C ASP A 108 10.30 1.38 -13.69
N HIS A 109 10.84 0.17 -13.87
CA HIS A 109 11.48 -0.60 -12.80
C HIS A 109 12.64 0.16 -12.14
N ALA A 110 13.46 0.83 -12.94
CA ALA A 110 14.62 1.58 -12.47
C ALA A 110 14.18 2.80 -11.64
N THR A 111 13.14 3.49 -12.08
CA THR A 111 12.56 4.63 -11.37
C THR A 111 12.00 4.22 -10.02
N LEU A 112 11.23 3.12 -9.96
CA LEU A 112 10.70 2.63 -8.68
C LEU A 112 11.83 2.22 -7.72
N LYS A 113 12.88 1.54 -8.21
CA LYS A 113 14.06 1.18 -7.41
C LYS A 113 14.77 2.41 -6.87
N HIS A 114 14.95 3.41 -7.73
CA HIS A 114 15.59 4.67 -7.37
C HIS A 114 14.81 5.38 -6.27
N VAL A 115 13.50 5.58 -6.47
CA VAL A 115 12.61 6.24 -5.51
C VAL A 115 12.56 5.49 -4.18
N ALA A 116 12.51 4.16 -4.20
CA ALA A 116 12.55 3.37 -2.97
C ALA A 116 13.83 3.64 -2.16
N LYS A 117 14.98 3.76 -2.84
CA LYS A 117 16.28 4.01 -2.21
C LYS A 117 16.46 5.45 -1.74
N THR A 118 16.03 6.44 -2.52
CA THR A 118 16.23 7.86 -2.19
C THR A 118 15.19 8.41 -1.23
N VAL A 119 13.92 7.99 -1.36
CA VAL A 119 12.80 8.55 -0.59
C VAL A 119 12.49 7.71 0.64
N ALA A 120 12.41 6.38 0.49
CA ALA A 120 12.07 5.49 1.60
C ALA A 120 13.30 4.90 2.31
N HIS A 121 14.51 5.14 1.79
CA HIS A 121 15.76 4.55 2.27
C HIS A 121 15.73 3.02 2.33
N VAL A 122 15.03 2.40 1.38
CA VAL A 122 14.92 0.93 1.25
C VAL A 122 15.57 0.47 -0.03
N ASP A 123 16.45 -0.52 0.07
CA ASP A 123 16.96 -1.24 -1.10
C ASP A 123 16.05 -2.43 -1.41
N LEU A 124 15.25 -2.31 -2.47
CA LEU A 124 14.36 -3.38 -2.93
C LEU A 124 15.09 -4.26 -3.95
N SER A 125 14.94 -5.57 -3.81
CA SER A 125 15.48 -6.53 -4.78
C SER A 125 14.78 -6.40 -6.14
N ASP A 126 15.51 -6.67 -7.22
CA ASP A 126 14.97 -6.60 -8.58
C ASP A 126 13.80 -7.59 -8.78
N HIS A 127 13.84 -8.72 -8.08
CA HIS A 127 12.75 -9.70 -8.07
C HIS A 127 11.47 -9.12 -7.46
N VAL A 128 11.55 -8.48 -6.28
CA VAL A 128 10.39 -7.83 -5.64
C VAL A 128 9.78 -6.78 -6.55
N ILE A 129 10.61 -5.95 -7.18
CA ILE A 129 10.14 -4.92 -8.14
C ILE A 129 9.42 -5.59 -9.31
N THR A 130 9.99 -6.65 -9.87
CA THR A 130 9.38 -7.40 -10.98
C THR A 130 8.03 -8.01 -10.60
N VAL A 131 7.91 -8.56 -9.39
CA VAL A 131 6.65 -9.08 -8.86
C VAL A 131 5.63 -7.94 -8.71
N VAL A 132 6.03 -6.79 -8.17
CA VAL A 132 5.16 -5.62 -8.00
C VAL A 132 4.65 -5.10 -9.34
N PHE A 133 5.51 -4.96 -10.35
CA PHE A 133 5.10 -4.60 -11.71
C PHE A 133 4.12 -5.63 -12.27
N THR A 134 4.41 -6.92 -12.12
CA THR A 134 3.49 -8.00 -12.54
C THR A 134 2.13 -7.92 -11.85
N ILE A 135 2.06 -7.45 -10.61
CA ILE A 135 0.81 -7.27 -9.87
C ILE A 135 0.02 -6.08 -10.42
N PHE A 136 0.65 -4.92 -10.64
CA PHE A 136 -0.06 -3.64 -10.89
C PHE A 136 -0.09 -3.15 -12.33
N ASP A 137 0.85 -3.55 -13.19
CA ASP A 137 0.85 -3.21 -14.62
C ASP A 137 -0.28 -3.98 -15.32
N GLU A 138 -1.44 -3.34 -15.53
CA GLU A 138 -2.62 -3.98 -16.12
C GLU A 138 -2.54 -4.09 -17.65
N ASN A 139 -1.92 -3.12 -18.30
CA ASN A 139 -1.82 -2.98 -19.76
C ASN A 139 -0.55 -3.61 -20.34
N LEU A 140 0.37 -4.09 -19.51
CA LEU A 140 1.64 -4.74 -19.88
C LEU A 140 2.54 -3.82 -20.70
N ASP A 141 2.54 -2.52 -20.39
CA ASP A 141 3.41 -1.53 -21.05
C ASP A 141 4.78 -1.39 -20.36
N GLY A 142 5.01 -2.10 -19.25
CA GLY A 142 6.23 -2.04 -18.46
C GLY A 142 6.33 -0.78 -17.61
N GLN A 143 5.23 -0.05 -17.44
CA GLN A 143 5.15 1.18 -16.67
C GLN A 143 4.06 1.06 -15.60
N LEU A 144 4.27 1.71 -14.46
CA LEU A 144 3.24 1.83 -13.43
C LEU A 144 2.57 3.19 -13.53
N SER A 145 1.26 3.22 -13.76
CA SER A 145 0.54 4.48 -13.58
C SER A 145 0.39 4.79 -12.08
N ASN A 146 0.45 6.07 -11.73
CA ASN A 146 0.23 6.52 -10.35
C ASN A 146 -1.12 6.01 -9.79
N ARG A 147 -2.16 5.99 -10.66
CA ARG A 147 -3.51 5.48 -10.31
C ARG A 147 -3.55 3.98 -10.02
N GLU A 148 -2.74 3.17 -10.69
CA GLU A 148 -2.72 1.71 -10.51
C GLU A 148 -1.93 1.28 -9.28
N PHE A 149 -0.83 1.95 -8.99
CA PHE A 149 0.07 1.58 -7.91
C PHE A 149 -0.25 2.30 -6.60
N VAL A 150 -0.25 3.64 -6.58
CA VAL A 150 -0.31 4.43 -5.34
C VAL A 150 -1.67 4.30 -4.65
N ALA A 151 -2.76 4.35 -5.40
CA ALA A 151 -4.11 4.26 -4.82
C ALA A 151 -4.33 2.95 -4.05
N VAL A 152 -3.69 1.87 -4.50
CA VAL A 152 -3.76 0.56 -3.83
C VAL A 152 -2.92 0.56 -2.56
N MET A 153 -1.72 1.10 -2.65
CA MET A 153 -0.78 1.12 -1.54
C MET A 153 -1.25 2.01 -0.39
N LYS A 154 -1.93 3.13 -0.68
CA LYS A 154 -2.58 3.96 0.34
C LYS A 154 -3.69 3.20 1.07
N ASN A 155 -4.67 2.63 0.36
CA ASN A 155 -5.75 1.85 0.96
C ASN A 155 -5.23 0.71 1.86
N ARG A 156 -4.12 0.10 1.44
CA ARG A 156 -3.46 -0.97 2.18
C ARG A 156 -2.79 -0.50 3.46
N LEU A 157 -2.05 0.61 3.42
CA LEU A 157 -1.40 1.20 4.60
C LEU A 157 -2.44 1.43 5.72
N LEU A 158 -3.64 1.82 5.32
CA LEU A 158 -4.73 2.12 6.21
C LEU A 158 -5.47 0.88 6.71
N ARG A 159 -5.10 -0.33 6.25
CA ARG A 159 -5.69 -1.63 6.64
C ARG A 159 -7.22 -1.67 6.55
N GLY A 160 -7.82 -0.84 5.69
CA GLY A 160 -9.27 -0.68 5.57
C GLY A 160 -9.95 0.06 6.74
N LEU A 161 -9.18 0.74 7.59
CA LEU A 161 -9.66 1.48 8.77
C LEU A 161 -10.14 2.91 8.45
N GLU A 162 -10.03 3.36 7.21
CA GLU A 162 -10.51 4.69 6.78
C GLU A 162 -12.02 4.84 6.83
N LYS A 163 -12.76 3.73 6.80
CA LYS A 163 -14.22 3.77 6.89
C LYS A 163 -14.61 3.81 8.36
N PRO A 164 -14.99 4.97 8.93
CA PRO A 164 -15.60 4.97 10.25
C PRO A 164 -16.82 4.06 10.21
N LYS A 165 -17.10 3.35 11.32
CA LYS A 165 -18.35 2.60 11.49
C LYS A 165 -19.59 3.50 11.48
N ASP A 166 -19.39 4.82 11.48
CA ASP A 166 -20.42 5.83 11.32
C ASP A 166 -21.12 5.65 9.98
N THR A 167 -22.35 5.19 10.05
CA THR A 167 -23.30 5.23 8.96
C THR A 167 -23.40 6.69 8.49
N GLY A 168 -22.90 6.95 7.27
CA GLY A 168 -22.74 8.29 6.69
C GLY A 168 -23.99 9.17 6.64
N PHE A 169 -25.16 8.65 7.04
CA PHE A 169 -26.40 9.38 7.25
C PHE A 169 -26.28 10.48 8.32
N VAL A 170 -25.54 10.28 9.41
CA VAL A 170 -25.36 11.35 10.43
C VAL A 170 -24.60 12.54 9.84
N LYS A 171 -23.53 12.26 9.07
CA LYS A 171 -22.79 13.29 8.33
C LYS A 171 -23.65 13.96 7.26
N LEU A 172 -24.50 13.20 6.56
CA LEU A 172 -25.44 13.75 5.58
C LEU A 172 -26.42 14.72 6.24
N ILE A 173 -27.06 14.34 7.35
CA ILE A 173 -28.01 15.18 8.08
C ILE A 173 -27.32 16.44 8.62
N GLN A 174 -26.13 16.30 9.22
CA GLN A 174 -25.34 17.44 9.66
C GLN A 174 -24.95 18.37 8.51
N SER A 175 -24.60 17.81 7.34
CA SER A 175 -24.22 18.60 6.16
C SER A 175 -25.42 19.33 5.58
N VAL A 176 -26.59 18.69 5.49
CA VAL A 176 -27.85 19.32 5.08
C VAL A 176 -28.23 20.44 6.04
N PHE A 177 -28.12 20.21 7.35
CA PHE A 177 -28.42 21.22 8.37
C PHE A 177 -27.44 22.40 8.33
N LYS A 178 -26.15 22.13 8.08
CA LYS A 178 -25.11 23.14 7.91
C LYS A 178 -25.34 23.97 6.64
N CYS A 179 -25.61 23.31 5.51
CA CYS A 179 -25.98 23.99 4.27
C CYS A 179 -27.22 24.87 4.49
N ALA A 180 -28.31 24.34 5.05
CA ALA A 180 -29.52 25.12 5.31
C ALA A 180 -29.31 26.33 6.24
N LYS A 181 -28.37 26.24 7.19
CA LYS A 181 -27.98 27.36 8.06
C LYS A 181 -27.15 28.42 7.34
N GLU A 182 -26.31 28.01 6.38
CA GLU A 182 -25.50 28.90 5.54
C GLU A 182 -26.31 29.52 4.39
N THR A 183 -27.39 28.87 3.92
CA THR A 183 -28.34 29.43 2.93
C THR A 183 -29.32 30.47 3.52
N LYS A 184 -28.97 31.17 4.62
CA LYS A 184 -29.76 32.32 5.04
C LYS A 184 -29.79 33.34 3.89
N PRO A 185 -30.98 33.82 3.49
CA PRO A 185 -31.14 34.46 2.20
C PRO A 185 -30.53 35.86 2.21
N ALA A 186 -29.77 36.20 1.18
CA ALA A 186 -29.44 37.58 0.81
C ALA A 186 -30.67 38.37 0.29
N LEU A 187 -31.87 38.08 0.81
CA LEU A 187 -33.16 38.69 0.43
C LEU A 187 -33.81 39.45 1.60
N LEU A 188 -33.02 39.97 2.53
CA LEU A 188 -33.49 40.92 3.56
C LEU A 188 -32.55 42.13 3.70
N ASP A 189 -31.94 42.57 2.59
CA ASP A 189 -31.28 43.88 2.47
C ASP A 189 -31.93 44.70 1.33
N ILE A 190 -33.25 44.93 1.44
CA ILE A 190 -33.97 46.03 0.76
C ILE A 190 -34.84 46.73 1.81
#